data_AF-A0AAD8X998-F1
#
_entry.id   AF-A0AAD8X998-F1
#
_cell.length_a   1.000
_cell.length_b   1.000
_cell.length_c   1.000
_cell.angle_alpha   90.00
_cell.angle_beta   90.00
_cell.angle_gamma   90.00
#
_symmetry.space_group_name_H-M   'P 1'
#
loop_
_entity.id
_entity.type
_entity.pdbx_description
1 polymer ?
#
loop_
_entity_poly.entity_id
_entity_poly.type
_entity_poly.pdbx_seq_one_letter_code
_entity_poly.pdbx_strand_id
1 'polypeptide(L)'
;MEQAVRDFRTLGRSKTTPSGLDNKWVFGVRHVDLNPPGDLVIAVHPESRFLLRGGPAQILSQPTERDRARATVTPLLQAFFKGSPSAEHAAFAPWSWSTDSPELAAAIGPELAAAGIPGGLEKVTVCSAEEKKILAETWSEIKDLLMNFTGGGRAGPATTAPSAVSLGDSSKCHGCGLSSENFSSPMKKCSACQKAWYHSQDCQRSHWKKHKPTCVAHRPVPAPSTTTSPGMDPTYNYYNSVARKSSEGQALLRSLNIDPISVRPGMDLPLRRLVIAGKDTPEYLRVLFGPTFGSEKKELERIRLEVLIDPPRGSPMYVEQDFDNDGTKPPTRALRPASEAEQETLKEVREIQEKVRQKVGVGRSPDAGVMQEVLMTLGPDWSEKLQLYMLAVNSMDQGVHR
;
A
#
# COMPACT_ATOMS: atom_id res chain seq x y z
N MET A 1 -20.13 -5.03 16.00
CA MET A 1 -21.28 -4.49 15.24
C MET A 1 -21.47 -3.00 15.50
N GLU A 2 -21.76 -2.55 16.73
CA GLU A 2 -22.05 -1.13 17.02
C GLU A 2 -21.05 -0.11 16.48
N GLN A 3 -19.74 -0.33 16.66
CA GLN A 3 -18.73 0.59 16.14
C GLN A 3 -18.78 0.69 14.61
N ALA A 4 -18.93 -0.43 13.91
CA ALA A 4 -19.02 -0.43 12.44
C ALA A 4 -20.28 0.27 11.95
N VAL A 5 -21.40 0.15 12.67
CA VAL A 5 -22.63 0.92 12.40
C VAL A 5 -22.40 2.40 12.58
N ARG A 6 -21.75 2.82 13.69
CA ARG A 6 -21.43 4.23 13.94
C ARG A 6 -20.56 4.81 12.83
N ASP A 7 -19.46 4.14 12.50
CA ASP A 7 -18.51 4.59 11.47
C ASP A 7 -19.16 4.64 10.08
N PHE A 8 -20.00 3.66 9.75
CA PHE A 8 -20.70 3.64 8.46
C PHE A 8 -21.73 4.77 8.35
N ARG A 9 -22.42 5.12 9.44
CA ARG A 9 -23.40 6.22 9.44
C ARG A 9 -22.77 7.60 9.26
N THR A 10 -21.46 7.76 9.50
CA THR A 10 -20.78 9.03 9.24
C THR A 10 -20.39 9.22 7.77
N LEU A 11 -20.52 8.20 6.94
CA LEU A 11 -20.16 8.27 5.54
C LEU A 11 -21.20 9.09 4.75
N GLY A 12 -20.71 9.94 3.84
CA GLY A 12 -21.56 10.63 2.87
C GLY A 12 -22.29 9.63 1.98
N ARG A 13 -23.57 9.89 1.68
CA ARG A 13 -24.40 9.02 0.84
C ARG A 13 -25.01 9.82 -0.30
N SER A 14 -24.30 9.83 -1.44
CA SER A 14 -24.76 10.44 -2.69
C SER A 14 -25.38 9.37 -3.60
N LYS A 15 -26.29 9.78 -4.50
CA LYS A 15 -26.84 8.91 -5.54
C LYS A 15 -25.78 8.51 -6.58
N THR A 16 -24.75 9.33 -6.75
CA THR A 16 -23.62 9.07 -7.64
C THR A 16 -22.32 8.92 -6.87
N THR A 17 -21.37 8.16 -7.42
CA THR A 17 -19.99 8.11 -6.93
C THR A 17 -19.31 9.47 -7.14
N PRO A 18 -18.11 9.70 -6.55
CA PRO A 18 -17.31 10.89 -6.85
C PRO A 18 -16.97 11.06 -8.34
N SER A 19 -16.93 9.96 -9.10
CA SER A 19 -16.72 9.98 -10.56
C SER A 19 -18.00 10.21 -11.38
N GLY A 20 -19.15 10.42 -10.73
CA GLY A 20 -20.43 10.68 -11.39
C GLY A 20 -21.20 9.44 -11.86
N LEU A 21 -20.72 8.23 -11.55
CA LEU A 21 -21.38 6.96 -11.90
C LEU A 21 -22.49 6.62 -10.90
N ASP A 22 -23.43 5.73 -11.25
CA ASP A 22 -24.51 5.35 -10.32
C ASP A 22 -23.94 4.67 -9.08
N ASN A 23 -24.26 5.13 -7.87
CA ASN A 23 -23.69 4.59 -6.63
C ASN A 23 -24.37 3.28 -6.18
N LYS A 24 -24.41 2.30 -7.09
CA LYS A 24 -24.97 0.97 -6.89
C LYS A 24 -23.85 -0.04 -6.72
N TRP A 25 -23.98 -0.89 -5.71
CA TRP A 25 -22.96 -1.90 -5.39
C TRP A 25 -23.54 -3.30 -5.42
N VAL A 26 -22.69 -4.27 -5.74
CA VAL A 26 -23.02 -5.70 -5.73
C VAL A 26 -22.08 -6.38 -4.76
N PHE A 27 -22.59 -7.10 -3.78
CA PHE A 27 -21.74 -7.78 -2.80
C PHE A 27 -22.01 -9.28 -2.72
N GLY A 28 -20.97 -10.02 -2.32
CA GLY A 28 -21.05 -11.45 -2.10
C GLY A 28 -20.12 -11.90 -0.98
N VAL A 29 -20.42 -13.08 -0.44
CA VAL A 29 -19.58 -13.76 0.57
C VAL A 29 -18.75 -14.82 -0.15
N ARG A 30 -17.44 -14.86 0.13
CA ARG A 30 -16.50 -15.78 -0.51
C ARG A 30 -15.60 -16.43 0.54
N HIS A 31 -15.52 -17.75 0.51
CA HIS A 31 -14.57 -18.49 1.33
C HIS A 31 -13.15 -18.30 0.81
N VAL A 32 -12.19 -18.15 1.73
CA VAL A 32 -10.77 -18.09 1.43
C VAL A 32 -10.03 -19.02 2.38
N ASP A 33 -9.21 -19.89 1.80
CA ASP A 33 -8.33 -20.83 2.50
C ASP A 33 -7.09 -20.11 3.08
N LEU A 34 -7.31 -19.00 3.80
CA LEU A 34 -6.28 -18.36 4.61
C LEU A 34 -5.91 -19.27 5.80
N ASN A 35 -4.85 -18.95 6.53
CA ASN A 35 -4.55 -19.61 7.80
C ASN A 35 -4.64 -18.57 8.94
N PRO A 36 -5.74 -18.52 9.70
CA PRO A 36 -6.89 -19.43 9.66
C PRO A 36 -7.86 -19.16 8.50
N PRO A 37 -8.63 -20.18 8.05
CA PRO A 37 -9.57 -20.03 6.95
C PRO A 37 -10.71 -19.10 7.38
N GLY A 38 -11.27 -18.38 6.42
CA GLY A 38 -12.33 -17.43 6.71
C GLY A 38 -13.03 -16.95 5.47
N ASP A 39 -14.14 -16.26 5.68
CA ASP A 39 -14.97 -15.70 4.65
C ASP A 39 -14.71 -14.19 4.54
N LEU A 40 -14.65 -13.72 3.30
CA LEU A 40 -14.60 -12.31 2.95
C LEU A 40 -15.95 -11.88 2.41
N VAL A 41 -16.36 -10.66 2.77
CA VAL A 41 -17.39 -9.93 2.04
C VAL A 41 -16.68 -9.06 1.01
N ILE A 42 -16.99 -9.28 -0.26
CA ILE A 42 -16.54 -8.43 -1.37
C ILE A 42 -17.70 -7.58 -1.83
N ALA A 43 -17.46 -6.29 -2.09
CA ALA A 43 -18.43 -5.37 -2.66
C ALA A 43 -17.80 -4.72 -3.90
N VAL A 44 -18.45 -4.88 -5.05
CA VAL A 44 -17.96 -4.43 -6.36
C VAL A 44 -18.91 -3.37 -6.89
N HIS A 45 -18.34 -2.28 -7.39
CA HIS A 45 -19.06 -1.27 -8.14
C HIS A 45 -19.11 -1.71 -9.62
N PRO A 46 -20.28 -2.06 -10.19
CA PRO A 46 -20.36 -2.72 -11.49
C PRO A 46 -19.73 -1.94 -12.64
N GLU A 47 -19.94 -0.62 -12.67
CA GLU A 47 -19.51 0.23 -13.79
C GLU A 47 -17.99 0.48 -13.79
N SER A 48 -17.38 0.66 -12.61
CA SER A 48 -15.94 0.96 -12.50
C SER A 48 -15.09 -0.26 -12.15
N ARG A 49 -15.71 -1.40 -11.85
CA ARG A 49 -15.08 -2.61 -11.30
C ARG A 49 -14.30 -2.36 -10.00
N PHE A 50 -14.55 -1.22 -9.34
CA PHE A 50 -13.88 -0.90 -8.09
C PHE A 50 -14.34 -1.85 -6.99
N LEU A 51 -13.37 -2.39 -6.25
CA LEU A 51 -13.58 -3.42 -5.24
C LEU A 51 -13.33 -2.87 -3.84
N LEU A 52 -14.25 -3.18 -2.95
CA LEU A 52 -14.12 -3.08 -1.51
C LEU A 52 -14.19 -4.46 -0.87
N ARG A 53 -13.54 -4.62 0.29
CA ARG A 53 -13.54 -5.89 1.02
C ARG A 53 -13.67 -5.69 2.53
N GLY A 54 -14.37 -6.61 3.18
CA GLY A 54 -14.47 -6.73 4.63
C GLY A 54 -14.27 -8.17 5.08
N GLY A 55 -13.82 -8.34 6.32
CA GLY A 55 -13.43 -9.64 6.89
C GLY A 55 -11.95 -9.70 7.28
N PRO A 56 -11.41 -10.89 7.58
CA PRO A 56 -12.07 -12.20 7.54
C PRO A 56 -13.15 -12.37 8.64
N ALA A 57 -14.14 -13.23 8.39
CA ALA A 57 -15.20 -13.62 9.32
C ALA A 57 -15.63 -15.09 9.12
N GLN A 58 -16.45 -15.63 10.02
CA GLN A 58 -17.04 -16.98 9.89
C GLN A 58 -18.52 -16.82 9.52
N ILE A 59 -18.80 -16.68 8.23
CA ILE A 59 -20.12 -16.36 7.68
C ILE A 59 -20.75 -17.63 7.11
N LEU A 60 -20.12 -18.29 6.15
CA LEU A 60 -20.69 -19.44 5.44
C LEU A 60 -20.86 -20.66 6.36
N SER A 61 -20.07 -20.74 7.43
CA SER A 61 -20.17 -21.77 8.46
C SER A 61 -21.34 -21.58 9.44
N GLN A 62 -22.08 -20.46 9.37
CA GLN A 62 -23.26 -20.26 10.20
C GLN A 62 -24.41 -21.18 9.77
N PRO A 63 -25.19 -21.71 10.73
CA PRO A 63 -26.14 -22.80 10.49
C PRO A 63 -27.42 -22.36 9.78
N THR A 64 -27.82 -21.09 9.92
CA THR A 64 -29.04 -20.56 9.31
C THR A 64 -28.72 -19.34 8.45
N GLU A 65 -29.54 -19.07 7.43
CA GLU A 65 -29.40 -17.87 6.59
C GLU A 65 -29.52 -16.57 7.39
N ARG A 66 -30.33 -16.57 8.46
CA ARG A 66 -30.40 -15.44 9.39
C ARG A 66 -29.08 -15.22 10.12
N ASP A 67 -28.42 -16.29 10.57
CA ASP A 67 -27.12 -16.21 11.23
C ASP A 67 -26.03 -15.77 10.26
N ARG A 68 -26.07 -16.26 9.00
CA ARG A 68 -25.19 -15.79 7.90
C ARG A 68 -25.39 -14.30 7.64
N ALA A 69 -26.63 -13.85 7.51
CA ALA A 69 -26.98 -12.45 7.35
C ALA A 69 -26.44 -11.59 8.50
N ARG A 70 -26.69 -11.98 9.75
CA ARG A 70 -26.19 -11.31 10.96
C ARG A 70 -24.66 -11.23 10.97
N ALA A 71 -23.97 -12.32 10.62
CA ALA A 71 -22.52 -12.38 10.54
C ALA A 71 -21.97 -11.52 9.38
N THR A 72 -22.73 -11.34 8.30
CA THR A 72 -22.36 -10.54 7.12
C THR A 72 -22.41 -9.03 7.38
N VAL A 73 -23.33 -8.55 8.23
CA VAL A 73 -23.54 -7.10 8.46
C VAL A 73 -22.24 -6.39 8.82
N THR A 74 -21.48 -6.88 9.80
CA THR A 74 -20.28 -6.14 10.26
C THR A 74 -19.19 -6.07 9.19
N PRO A 75 -18.76 -7.17 8.54
CA PRO A 75 -17.83 -7.13 7.42
C PRO A 75 -18.30 -6.28 6.23
N LEU A 76 -19.60 -6.34 5.89
CA LEU A 76 -20.16 -5.52 4.80
C LEU A 76 -19.99 -4.03 5.06
N LEU A 77 -20.36 -3.55 6.26
CA LEU A 77 -20.19 -2.14 6.62
C LEU A 77 -18.70 -1.74 6.63
N GLN A 78 -17.84 -2.62 7.16
CA GLN A 78 -16.39 -2.39 7.20
C GLN A 78 -15.77 -2.22 5.82
N ALA A 79 -16.31 -2.88 4.79
CA ALA A 79 -15.82 -2.73 3.43
C ALA A 79 -15.83 -1.27 2.95
N PHE A 80 -16.81 -0.46 3.37
CA PHE A 80 -16.97 0.91 2.89
C PHE A 80 -16.10 1.95 3.61
N PHE A 81 -15.73 1.75 4.87
CA PHE A 81 -14.88 2.70 5.60
C PHE A 81 -13.44 2.22 5.85
N LYS A 82 -13.16 0.91 5.70
CA LYS A 82 -11.79 0.36 5.79
C LYS A 82 -11.25 -0.15 4.47
N GLY A 83 -12.13 -0.44 3.51
CA GLY A 83 -11.77 -1.11 2.27
C GLY A 83 -11.16 -0.21 1.21
N SER A 84 -11.07 1.11 1.40
CA SER A 84 -10.42 2.00 0.43
C SER A 84 -8.89 1.79 0.49
N PRO A 85 -8.26 1.23 -0.55
CA PRO A 85 -6.83 0.95 -0.55
C PRO A 85 -5.97 2.20 -0.77
N SER A 86 -6.58 3.31 -1.22
CA SER A 86 -5.90 4.60 -1.40
C SER A 86 -6.61 5.67 -0.58
N ALA A 87 -5.82 6.41 0.23
CA ALA A 87 -6.30 7.51 1.06
C ALA A 87 -6.79 8.72 0.23
N GLU A 88 -6.68 8.66 -1.09
CA GLU A 88 -7.01 9.77 -1.99
C GLU A 88 -8.52 10.04 -2.11
N HIS A 89 -9.37 9.04 -1.85
CA HIS A 89 -10.82 9.19 -1.93
C HIS A 89 -11.44 9.05 -0.55
N ALA A 90 -12.24 10.05 -0.16
CA ALA A 90 -13.04 9.98 1.06
C ALA A 90 -14.00 8.78 0.99
N ALA A 91 -14.09 8.02 2.08
CA ALA A 91 -15.03 6.92 2.18
C ALA A 91 -16.48 7.41 2.03
N PHE A 92 -17.30 6.66 1.30
CA PHE A 92 -18.71 6.97 1.08
C PHE A 92 -19.58 5.71 1.21
N ALA A 93 -20.84 5.90 1.63
CA ALA A 93 -21.81 4.83 1.71
C ALA A 93 -22.46 4.59 0.33
N PRO A 94 -22.87 3.35 0.02
CA PRO A 94 -23.60 3.05 -1.20
C PRO A 94 -24.96 3.74 -1.21
N TRP A 95 -25.46 4.09 -2.40
CA TRP A 95 -26.83 4.54 -2.56
C TRP A 95 -27.79 3.36 -2.46
N SER A 96 -27.45 2.28 -3.17
CA SER A 96 -28.15 0.99 -3.10
C SER A 96 -27.15 -0.17 -3.23
N TRP A 97 -27.56 -1.35 -2.79
CA TRP A 97 -26.78 -2.56 -3.00
C TRP A 97 -27.64 -3.79 -3.29
N SER A 98 -27.02 -4.78 -3.91
CA SER A 98 -27.62 -6.07 -4.21
C SER A 98 -26.63 -7.21 -3.93
N THR A 99 -27.11 -8.44 -3.87
CA THR A 99 -26.28 -9.62 -3.63
C THR A 99 -26.59 -10.76 -4.60
N ASP A 100 -25.64 -11.66 -4.80
CA ASP A 100 -25.74 -12.81 -5.70
C ASP A 100 -26.46 -14.03 -5.10
N SER A 101 -26.83 -13.97 -3.81
CA SER A 101 -27.64 -14.97 -3.11
C SER A 101 -29.06 -14.45 -2.82
N PRO A 102 -30.10 -15.06 -3.40
CA PRO A 102 -31.50 -14.72 -3.11
C PRO A 102 -31.87 -14.86 -1.63
N GLU A 103 -31.35 -15.89 -0.97
CA GLU A 103 -31.61 -16.19 0.43
C GLU A 103 -31.00 -15.13 1.35
N LEU A 104 -29.74 -14.76 1.08
CA LEU A 104 -29.06 -13.70 1.81
C LEU A 104 -29.73 -12.34 1.59
N ALA A 105 -30.19 -12.03 0.37
CA ALA A 105 -30.93 -10.80 0.07
C ALA A 105 -32.18 -10.67 0.95
N ALA A 106 -32.94 -11.76 1.10
CA ALA A 106 -34.13 -11.80 1.94
C ALA A 106 -33.80 -11.70 3.45
N ALA A 107 -32.71 -12.31 3.89
CA ALA A 107 -32.36 -12.39 5.31
C ALA A 107 -31.61 -11.15 5.85
N ILE A 108 -30.81 -10.47 5.03
CA ILE A 108 -29.91 -9.41 5.49
C ILE A 108 -30.61 -8.07 5.76
N GLY A 109 -31.71 -7.78 5.06
CA GLY A 109 -32.47 -6.55 5.25
C GLY A 109 -32.93 -6.33 6.71
N PRO A 110 -33.64 -7.30 7.32
CA PRO A 110 -34.02 -7.24 8.73
C PRO A 110 -32.84 -7.07 9.70
N GLU A 111 -31.70 -7.70 9.42
CA GLU A 111 -30.51 -7.60 10.29
C GLU A 111 -29.82 -6.22 10.14
N LEU A 112 -29.80 -5.62 8.95
CA LEU A 112 -29.37 -4.24 8.72
C LEU A 112 -30.29 -3.24 9.43
N ALA A 113 -31.61 -3.44 9.33
CA ALA A 113 -32.60 -2.62 10.04
C ALA A 113 -32.46 -2.75 11.56
N ALA A 114 -32.26 -3.96 12.09
CA ALA A 114 -32.01 -4.20 13.52
C ALA A 114 -30.70 -3.57 14.00
N ALA A 115 -29.67 -3.53 13.14
CA ALA A 115 -28.43 -2.79 13.39
C ALA A 115 -28.62 -1.26 13.26
N GLY A 116 -29.80 -0.80 12.85
CA GLY A 116 -30.16 0.60 12.70
C GLY A 116 -29.57 1.26 11.45
N ILE A 117 -29.30 0.53 10.38
CA ILE A 117 -28.89 1.13 9.11
C ILE A 117 -30.14 1.75 8.43
N PRO A 118 -30.22 3.08 8.25
CA PRO A 118 -31.43 3.73 7.77
C PRO A 118 -31.43 3.95 6.24
N GLY A 119 -32.56 4.43 5.73
CA GLY A 119 -32.63 5.13 4.44
C GLY A 119 -32.74 4.23 3.23
N GLY A 120 -33.30 3.03 3.35
CA GLY A 120 -33.54 2.12 2.24
C GLY A 120 -32.38 1.19 1.93
N LEU A 121 -31.27 1.25 2.68
CA LEU A 121 -30.18 0.26 2.55
C LEU A 121 -30.56 -1.10 3.16
N GLU A 122 -31.58 -1.14 3.99
CA GLU A 122 -32.23 -2.38 4.43
C GLU A 122 -32.95 -3.12 3.29
N LYS A 123 -33.20 -2.46 2.16
CA LYS A 123 -33.86 -3.05 0.98
C LYS A 123 -32.84 -3.68 0.04
N VAL A 124 -32.25 -4.79 0.47
CA VAL A 124 -31.28 -5.54 -0.34
C VAL A 124 -32.01 -6.35 -1.41
N THR A 125 -31.57 -6.23 -2.65
CA THR A 125 -32.16 -6.95 -3.80
C THR A 125 -31.21 -8.04 -4.31
N VAL A 126 -31.74 -8.96 -5.11
CA VAL A 126 -30.91 -9.91 -5.86
C VAL A 126 -30.31 -9.19 -7.05
N CYS A 127 -29.01 -9.37 -7.30
CA CYS A 127 -28.34 -8.74 -8.42
C CYS A 127 -28.80 -9.37 -9.76
N SER A 128 -28.66 -8.60 -10.85
CA SER A 128 -28.88 -9.10 -12.20
C SER A 128 -27.84 -10.16 -12.60
N ALA A 129 -28.10 -10.87 -13.71
CA ALA A 129 -27.16 -11.86 -14.24
C ALA A 129 -25.81 -11.23 -14.64
N GLU A 130 -25.85 -10.02 -15.22
CA GLU A 130 -24.64 -9.28 -15.59
C GLU A 130 -23.84 -8.89 -14.35
N GLU A 131 -24.49 -8.29 -13.34
CA GLU A 131 -23.85 -7.94 -12.07
C GLU A 131 -23.24 -9.15 -11.35
N LYS A 132 -23.91 -10.30 -11.42
CA LYS A 132 -23.38 -11.56 -10.87
C LYS A 132 -22.12 -12.01 -11.59
N LYS A 133 -22.08 -11.88 -12.92
CA LYS A 133 -20.91 -12.16 -13.75
C LYS A 133 -19.75 -11.24 -13.37
N ILE A 134 -20.02 -9.93 -13.23
CA ILE A 134 -19.03 -8.93 -12.80
C ILE A 134 -18.41 -9.31 -11.44
N LEU A 135 -19.26 -9.64 -10.46
CA LEU A 135 -18.82 -10.04 -9.13
C LEU A 135 -17.95 -11.31 -9.18
N ALA A 136 -18.27 -12.27 -10.05
CA ALA A 136 -17.52 -13.51 -10.20
C ALA A 136 -16.15 -13.29 -10.87
N GLU A 137 -16.10 -12.48 -11.94
CA GLU A 137 -14.86 -12.11 -12.62
C GLU A 137 -13.89 -11.40 -11.68
N THR A 138 -14.35 -10.34 -11.02
CA THR A 138 -13.53 -9.57 -10.06
C THR A 138 -13.09 -10.46 -8.88
N TRP A 139 -13.93 -11.40 -8.43
CA TRP A 139 -13.51 -12.37 -7.43
C TRP A 139 -12.38 -13.29 -7.91
N SER A 140 -12.43 -13.75 -9.15
CA SER A 140 -11.39 -14.62 -9.72
C SER A 140 -10.02 -13.92 -9.69
N GLU A 141 -9.97 -12.66 -10.13
CA GLU A 141 -8.74 -11.85 -10.13
C GLU A 141 -8.13 -11.71 -8.72
N ILE A 142 -8.98 -11.42 -7.73
CA ILE A 142 -8.54 -11.29 -6.32
C ILE A 142 -8.08 -12.64 -5.77
N LYS A 143 -8.82 -13.71 -6.07
CA LYS A 143 -8.51 -15.05 -5.59
C LYS A 143 -7.15 -15.47 -6.12
N ASP A 144 -6.86 -15.24 -7.39
CA ASP A 144 -5.57 -15.55 -7.99
C ASP A 144 -4.44 -14.74 -7.32
N LEU A 145 -4.67 -13.45 -7.10
CA LEU A 145 -3.72 -12.61 -6.34
C LEU A 145 -3.48 -13.16 -4.93
N LEU A 146 -4.54 -13.48 -4.18
CA LEU A 146 -4.45 -14.04 -2.83
C LEU A 146 -3.71 -15.39 -2.81
N MET A 147 -4.01 -16.28 -3.77
CA MET A 147 -3.38 -17.59 -3.87
C MET A 147 -1.91 -17.49 -4.27
N ASN A 148 -1.54 -16.51 -5.09
CA ASN A 148 -0.13 -16.23 -5.39
C ASN A 148 0.64 -15.76 -4.15
N PHE A 149 -0.02 -15.07 -3.21
CA PHE A 149 0.59 -14.68 -1.93
C PHE A 149 0.67 -15.83 -0.92
N THR A 150 -0.26 -16.79 -0.95
CA THR A 150 -0.31 -17.91 0.03
C THR A 150 0.36 -19.19 -0.46
N GLY A 151 0.50 -19.39 -1.78
CA GLY A 151 0.98 -20.61 -2.43
C GLY A 151 2.47 -20.94 -2.31
N GLY A 152 3.25 -20.16 -1.56
CA GLY A 152 4.68 -20.42 -1.32
C GLY A 152 5.00 -21.50 -0.29
N GLY A 153 4.01 -22.16 0.34
CA GLY A 153 4.24 -23.12 1.43
C GLY A 153 3.44 -24.42 1.31
N ARG A 154 4.13 -25.55 1.08
CA ARG A 154 3.57 -26.91 1.14
C ARG A 154 2.89 -27.19 2.49
N ALA A 155 1.67 -27.73 2.47
CA ALA A 155 0.93 -28.17 3.64
C ALA A 155 1.57 -29.42 4.30
N GLY A 156 1.83 -29.35 5.62
CA GLY A 156 2.27 -30.47 6.46
C GLY A 156 1.20 -30.88 7.49
N PRO A 157 1.28 -32.11 8.04
CA PRO A 157 0.19 -32.73 8.80
C PRO A 157 0.01 -32.19 10.24
N ALA A 158 -1.22 -32.33 10.74
CA ALA A 158 -1.75 -31.77 11.98
C ALA A 158 -0.93 -32.14 13.23
N THR A 159 -0.47 -31.11 13.97
CA THR A 159 0.38 -31.25 15.16
C THR A 159 -0.43 -31.16 16.46
N THR A 160 -0.15 -32.09 17.37
CA THR A 160 -0.56 -32.11 18.77
C THR A 160 -0.16 -30.84 19.54
N ALA A 161 -0.90 -30.51 20.60
CA ALA A 161 -0.74 -29.28 21.36
C ALA A 161 0.72 -29.07 21.84
N PRO A 162 1.37 -27.94 21.50
CA PRO A 162 2.79 -27.74 21.75
C PRO A 162 3.07 -27.45 23.23
N SER A 163 4.08 -28.14 23.78
CA SER A 163 4.71 -27.82 25.06
C SER A 163 5.22 -26.38 25.07
N ALA A 164 5.10 -25.69 26.21
CA ALA A 164 5.52 -24.30 26.36
C ALA A 164 7.02 -24.11 26.02
N VAL A 165 7.30 -23.23 25.07
CA VAL A 165 8.67 -22.89 24.62
C VAL A 165 9.33 -21.94 25.62
N SER A 166 10.52 -22.28 26.11
CA SER A 166 11.30 -21.44 27.02
C SER A 166 11.74 -20.12 26.37
N LEU A 167 11.79 -19.03 27.14
CA LEU A 167 12.33 -17.75 26.63
C LEU A 167 13.80 -17.88 26.25
N GLY A 168 14.18 -17.28 25.12
CA GLY A 168 15.54 -17.36 24.56
C GLY A 168 15.78 -18.56 23.64
N ASP A 169 14.87 -19.54 23.60
CA ASP A 169 14.98 -20.67 22.66
C ASP A 169 14.75 -20.20 21.21
N SER A 170 15.81 -20.24 20.40
CA SER A 170 15.74 -19.89 18.98
C SER A 170 15.41 -21.07 18.08
N SER A 171 15.19 -22.26 18.63
CA SER A 171 14.86 -23.46 17.86
C SER A 171 13.38 -23.62 17.56
N LYS A 172 12.50 -22.83 18.22
CA LYS A 172 11.04 -22.93 18.05
C LYS A 172 10.37 -21.56 18.00
N CYS A 173 9.25 -21.49 17.29
CA CYS A 173 8.41 -20.30 17.29
C CYS A 173 7.61 -20.22 18.61
N HIS A 174 7.74 -19.13 19.36
CA HIS A 174 6.96 -18.92 20.60
C HIS A 174 5.45 -18.77 20.37
N GLY A 175 5.01 -18.54 19.13
CA GLY A 175 3.60 -18.42 18.79
C GLY A 175 2.90 -19.73 18.47
N CYS A 176 3.47 -20.54 17.57
CA CYS A 176 2.87 -21.81 17.13
C CYS A 176 3.58 -23.07 17.67
N GLY A 177 4.74 -22.93 18.32
CA GLY A 177 5.51 -24.06 18.88
C GLY A 177 6.31 -24.90 17.87
N LEU A 178 6.17 -24.65 16.57
CA LEU A 178 6.89 -25.38 15.52
C LEU A 178 8.39 -25.04 15.51
N SER A 179 9.21 -26.03 15.11
CA SER A 179 10.67 -25.91 14.98
C SER A 179 11.08 -24.90 13.91
N SER A 180 12.22 -24.23 14.10
CA SER A 180 12.83 -23.33 13.12
C SER A 180 13.10 -24.00 11.78
N GLU A 181 13.36 -25.31 11.79
CA GLU A 181 13.61 -26.13 10.60
C GLU A 181 12.38 -26.27 9.70
N ASN A 182 11.17 -26.07 10.25
CA ASN A 182 9.92 -26.14 9.48
C ASN A 182 9.64 -24.87 8.68
N PHE A 183 10.50 -23.85 8.77
CA PHE A 183 10.32 -22.57 8.08
C PHE A 183 11.45 -22.35 7.08
N SER A 184 11.08 -21.94 5.86
CA SER A 184 12.04 -21.55 4.82
C SER A 184 12.76 -20.24 5.13
N SER A 185 12.18 -19.41 6.01
CA SER A 185 12.73 -18.13 6.43
C SER A 185 13.25 -18.17 7.87
N PRO A 186 14.35 -17.47 8.17
CA PRO A 186 14.84 -17.37 9.54
C PRO A 186 13.80 -16.70 10.44
N MET A 187 13.64 -17.22 11.66
CA MET A 187 12.72 -16.63 12.63
C MET A 187 13.17 -15.22 13.04
N LYS A 188 12.19 -14.35 13.27
CA LYS A 188 12.39 -12.98 13.69
C LYS A 188 12.31 -12.87 15.20
N LYS A 189 13.23 -12.11 15.81
CA LYS A 189 13.16 -11.77 17.23
C LYS A 189 12.07 -10.73 17.49
N CYS A 190 11.46 -10.77 18.68
CA CYS A 190 10.60 -9.70 19.16
C CYS A 190 11.39 -8.38 19.19
N SER A 191 10.95 -7.39 18.43
CA SER A 191 11.66 -6.10 18.30
C SER A 191 11.83 -5.36 19.65
N ALA A 192 10.88 -5.55 20.58
CA ALA A 192 10.89 -4.88 21.87
C ALA A 192 11.84 -5.51 22.90
N CYS A 193 11.79 -6.83 23.12
CA CYS A 193 12.59 -7.48 24.17
C CYS A 193 13.74 -8.35 23.63
N GLN A 194 13.73 -8.70 22.35
CA GLN A 194 14.73 -9.56 21.70
C GLN A 194 14.88 -10.97 22.30
N LYS A 195 13.93 -11.41 23.15
CA LYS A 195 13.96 -12.72 23.87
C LYS A 195 13.02 -13.78 23.33
N ALA A 196 12.06 -13.43 22.46
CA ALA A 196 11.12 -14.37 21.85
C ALA A 196 11.31 -14.40 20.32
N TRP A 197 11.07 -15.56 19.71
CA TRP A 197 11.27 -15.81 18.29
C TRP A 197 9.97 -16.19 17.60
N TYR A 198 9.72 -15.61 16.43
CA TYR A 198 8.50 -15.82 15.66
C TYR A 198 8.83 -16.00 14.19
N HIS A 199 8.25 -17.01 13.56
CA HIS A 199 8.40 -17.17 12.11
C HIS A 199 7.60 -16.12 11.32
N SER A 200 6.56 -15.53 11.93
CA SER A 200 5.67 -14.55 11.32
C SER A 200 5.18 -13.51 12.33
N GLN A 201 4.76 -12.34 11.82
CA GLN A 201 4.16 -11.30 12.65
C GLN A 201 2.82 -11.75 13.25
N ASP A 202 2.08 -12.62 12.57
CA ASP A 202 0.80 -13.14 13.06
C ASP A 202 0.97 -14.06 14.27
N CYS A 203 2.00 -14.90 14.27
CA CYS A 203 2.37 -15.68 15.45
C CYS A 203 2.75 -14.79 16.64
N GLN A 204 3.44 -13.67 16.40
CA GLN A 204 3.73 -12.69 17.45
C GLN A 204 2.45 -12.05 18.00
N ARG A 205 1.52 -11.64 17.12
CA ARG A 205 0.24 -11.02 17.52
C ARG A 205 -0.65 -11.98 18.30
N SER A 206 -0.75 -13.23 17.85
CA SER A 206 -1.52 -14.29 18.52
C SER A 206 -0.96 -14.59 19.92
N HIS A 207 0.38 -14.68 20.03
CA HIS A 207 1.05 -14.93 21.31
C HIS A 207 1.09 -13.70 22.24
N TRP A 208 0.79 -12.49 21.73
CA TRP A 208 1.02 -11.23 22.43
C TRP A 208 0.40 -11.17 23.82
N LYS A 209 -0.83 -11.66 24.01
CA LYS A 209 -1.49 -11.66 25.34
C LYS A 209 -0.68 -12.40 26.40
N LYS A 210 -0.04 -13.51 26.04
CA LYS A 210 0.83 -14.30 26.91
C LYS A 210 2.24 -13.71 27.01
N HIS A 211 2.77 -13.19 25.91
CA HIS A 211 4.12 -12.64 25.85
C HIS A 211 4.28 -11.28 26.54
N LYS A 212 3.25 -10.43 26.49
CA LYS A 212 3.32 -9.02 26.91
C LYS A 212 3.94 -8.82 28.31
N PRO A 213 3.56 -9.56 29.37
CA PRO A 213 4.18 -9.41 30.69
C PRO A 213 5.70 -9.63 30.64
N THR A 214 6.15 -10.67 29.94
CA THR A 214 7.57 -11.01 29.83
C THR A 214 8.31 -10.07 28.88
N CYS A 215 7.64 -9.58 27.84
CA CYS A 215 8.19 -8.61 26.91
C CYS A 215 8.57 -7.31 27.64
N VAL A 216 7.69 -6.82 28.51
CA VAL A 216 7.94 -5.62 29.32
C VAL A 216 9.09 -5.85 30.30
N ALA A 217 9.12 -6.99 30.99
CA ALA A 217 10.17 -7.32 31.96
C ALA A 217 11.58 -7.42 31.35
N HIS A 218 11.69 -7.79 30.07
CA HIS A 218 12.97 -7.94 29.35
C HIS A 218 13.22 -6.87 28.30
N ARG A 219 12.40 -5.81 28.27
CA ARG A 219 12.67 -4.68 27.39
C ARG A 219 13.97 -4.04 27.83
N PRO A 220 14.98 -3.86 26.95
CA PRO A 220 16.14 -3.07 27.29
C PRO A 220 15.64 -1.68 27.70
N VAL A 221 16.03 -1.23 28.90
CA VAL A 221 15.82 0.16 29.29
C VAL A 221 16.62 0.99 28.28
N PRO A 222 15.98 1.83 27.46
CA PRO A 222 16.71 2.66 26.53
C PRO A 222 17.67 3.53 27.34
N ALA A 223 18.94 3.60 26.94
CA ALA A 223 19.80 4.71 27.33
C ALA A 223 19.04 6.03 27.06
N PRO A 224 19.25 7.10 27.84
CA PRO A 224 18.51 8.34 27.69
C PRO A 224 18.69 8.89 26.27
N SER A 225 17.68 8.65 25.43
CA SER A 225 17.63 9.07 24.04
C SER A 225 16.35 9.87 23.83
N THR A 226 16.56 11.07 23.31
CA THR A 226 15.57 11.97 22.73
C THR A 226 14.46 11.22 21.99
N THR A 227 13.24 11.42 22.46
CA THR A 227 11.98 10.81 22.01
C THR A 227 11.67 11.14 20.55
N THR A 228 11.95 10.20 19.65
CA THR A 228 11.45 10.19 18.27
C THR A 228 10.36 9.12 18.15
N SER A 229 9.21 9.48 17.57
CA SER A 229 8.08 8.57 17.36
C SER A 229 8.51 7.31 16.59
N PRO A 230 8.22 6.10 17.11
CA PRO A 230 8.65 4.86 16.47
C PRO A 230 7.83 4.63 15.19
N GLY A 231 8.46 4.83 14.04
CA GLY A 231 7.86 4.54 12.73
C GLY A 231 8.26 5.49 11.60
N MET A 232 8.84 6.66 11.91
CA MET A 232 9.37 7.55 10.88
C MET A 232 10.85 7.29 10.65
N ASP A 233 11.25 7.32 9.38
CA ASP A 233 12.62 7.21 8.92
C ASP A 233 13.55 8.19 9.68
N PRO A 234 14.72 7.75 10.20
CA PRO A 234 15.65 8.60 10.92
C PRO A 234 16.08 9.84 10.12
N THR A 235 16.28 9.68 8.81
CA THR A 235 16.63 10.73 7.86
C THR A 235 15.51 11.76 7.75
N TYR A 236 14.27 11.30 7.61
CA TYR A 236 13.10 12.17 7.56
C TYR A 236 12.96 12.99 8.85
N ASN A 237 13.16 12.36 10.00
CA ASN A 237 13.13 13.05 11.29
C ASN A 237 14.26 14.07 11.40
N TYR A 238 15.48 13.71 10.99
CA TYR A 238 16.62 14.61 11.01
C TYR A 238 16.35 15.86 10.17
N TYR A 239 15.87 15.69 8.93
CA TYR A 239 15.55 16.80 8.04
C TYR A 239 14.54 17.77 8.70
N ASN A 240 13.42 17.23 9.19
CA ASN A 240 12.33 18.04 9.72
C ASN A 240 12.62 18.66 11.09
N SER A 241 13.39 17.99 11.95
CA SER A 241 13.60 18.41 13.33
C SER A 241 14.93 19.12 13.57
N VAL A 242 15.97 18.83 12.77
CA VAL A 242 17.34 19.35 12.93
C VAL A 242 17.71 20.27 11.77
N ALA A 243 17.78 19.75 10.54
CA ALA A 243 18.35 20.50 9.41
C ALA A 243 17.60 21.80 9.10
N ARG A 244 16.26 21.78 9.13
CA ARG A 244 15.44 22.98 8.89
C ARG A 244 15.61 24.08 9.95
N LYS A 245 16.12 23.72 11.14
CA LYS A 245 16.30 24.64 12.26
C LYS A 245 17.76 25.08 12.43
N SER A 246 18.72 24.34 11.87
CA SER A 246 20.13 24.72 11.92
C SER A 246 20.44 25.88 10.97
N SER A 247 21.35 26.77 11.36
CA SER A 247 21.77 27.89 10.52
C SER A 247 22.35 27.43 9.18
N GLU A 248 23.16 26.38 9.21
CA GLU A 248 23.76 25.76 8.02
C GLU A 248 22.70 25.13 7.10
N GLY A 249 21.76 24.36 7.64
CA GLY A 249 20.69 23.74 6.86
C GLY A 249 19.74 24.78 6.26
N GLN A 250 19.42 25.84 6.99
CA GLN A 250 18.64 26.96 6.45
C GLN A 250 19.39 27.70 5.33
N ALA A 251 20.68 27.95 5.49
CA ALA A 251 21.49 28.58 4.46
C ALA A 251 21.53 27.72 3.19
N LEU A 252 21.71 26.41 3.33
CA LEU A 252 21.69 25.47 2.21
C LEU A 252 20.32 25.44 1.54
N LEU A 253 19.22 25.31 2.28
CA LEU A 253 17.84 25.32 1.75
C LEU A 253 17.54 26.61 0.96
N ARG A 254 17.91 27.78 1.49
CA ARG A 254 17.75 29.05 0.76
C ARG A 254 18.57 29.07 -0.53
N SER A 255 19.78 28.53 -0.52
CA SER A 255 20.61 28.41 -1.73
C SER A 255 20.03 27.45 -2.79
N LEU A 256 19.07 26.61 -2.38
CA LEU A 256 18.30 25.70 -3.22
C LEU A 256 16.91 26.25 -3.58
N ASN A 257 16.64 27.53 -3.28
CA ASN A 257 15.34 28.18 -3.44
C ASN A 257 14.19 27.47 -2.69
N ILE A 258 14.48 26.86 -1.54
CA ILE A 258 13.48 26.28 -0.64
C ILE A 258 13.35 27.19 0.58
N ASP A 259 12.12 27.59 0.90
CA ASP A 259 11.82 28.28 2.15
C ASP A 259 11.93 27.27 3.33
N PRO A 260 12.87 27.44 4.27
CA PRO A 260 13.01 26.55 5.42
C PRO A 260 11.77 26.50 6.32
N ILE A 261 10.88 27.50 6.23
CA ILE A 261 9.66 27.62 7.02
C ILE A 261 8.48 26.90 6.35
N SER A 262 8.53 26.66 5.03
CA SER A 262 7.43 26.04 4.27
C SER A 262 6.99 24.71 4.87
N VAL A 263 5.68 24.53 5.07
CA VAL A 263 5.13 23.42 5.85
C VAL A 263 5.18 22.09 5.09
N ARG A 264 5.44 22.09 3.77
CA ARG A 264 5.43 20.86 2.97
C ARG A 264 6.45 19.84 3.53
N PRO A 265 5.98 18.77 4.18
CA PRO A 265 6.85 17.75 4.72
C PRO A 265 7.32 16.84 3.58
N GLY A 266 8.60 16.47 3.55
CA GLY A 266 9.13 15.56 2.54
C GLY A 266 10.63 15.73 2.33
N MET A 267 11.28 14.72 1.76
CA MET A 267 12.71 14.76 1.41
C MET A 267 12.95 14.91 -0.11
N ASP A 268 11.93 14.64 -0.93
CA ASP A 268 12.05 14.62 -2.39
C ASP A 268 12.43 15.98 -2.96
N LEU A 269 11.71 17.05 -2.60
CA LEU A 269 12.01 18.40 -3.06
C LEU A 269 13.47 18.83 -2.73
N PRO A 270 13.95 18.78 -1.47
CA PRO A 270 15.34 19.14 -1.17
C PRO A 270 16.37 18.24 -1.84
N LEU A 271 16.13 16.92 -1.94
CA LEU A 271 17.02 16.01 -2.68
C LEU A 271 17.09 16.38 -4.17
N ARG A 272 15.93 16.55 -4.82
CA ARG A 272 15.81 16.93 -6.23
C ARG A 272 16.52 18.27 -6.49
N ARG A 273 16.35 19.24 -5.59
CA ARG A 273 16.99 20.56 -5.69
C ARG A 273 18.51 20.50 -5.55
N LEU A 274 19.04 19.66 -4.64
CA LEU A 274 20.48 19.41 -4.56
C LEU A 274 21.02 18.84 -5.86
N VAL A 275 20.35 17.83 -6.42
CA VAL A 275 20.75 17.22 -7.69
C VAL A 275 20.72 18.25 -8.83
N ILE A 276 19.63 19.02 -8.97
CA ILE A 276 19.50 20.07 -10.00
C ILE A 276 20.64 21.09 -9.90
N ALA A 277 21.01 21.49 -8.68
CA ALA A 277 22.07 22.46 -8.44
C ALA A 277 23.50 21.87 -8.50
N GLY A 278 23.66 20.56 -8.73
CA GLY A 278 24.96 19.88 -8.66
C GLY A 278 25.57 19.87 -7.26
N LYS A 279 24.73 19.96 -6.23
CA LYS A 279 25.08 20.03 -4.81
C LYS A 279 24.79 18.74 -4.06
N ASP A 280 24.52 17.63 -4.75
CA ASP A 280 24.29 16.31 -4.15
C ASP A 280 25.58 15.64 -3.63
N THR A 281 26.46 16.41 -2.96
CA THR A 281 27.71 15.91 -2.37
C THR A 281 27.43 15.25 -1.00
N PRO A 282 28.29 14.31 -0.55
CA PRO A 282 28.15 13.72 0.78
C PRO A 282 28.06 14.76 1.90
N GLU A 283 28.75 15.88 1.79
CA GLU A 283 28.76 16.96 2.77
C GLU A 283 27.38 17.63 2.87
N TYR A 284 26.80 18.06 1.75
CA TYR A 284 25.49 18.70 1.75
C TYR A 284 24.34 17.74 2.04
N LEU A 285 24.49 16.47 1.65
CA LEU A 285 23.55 15.43 2.05
C LEU A 285 23.58 15.21 3.56
N ARG A 286 24.76 15.18 4.20
CA ARG A 286 24.87 15.09 5.67
C ARG A 286 24.23 16.30 6.36
N VAL A 287 24.36 17.50 5.79
CA VAL A 287 23.76 18.73 6.35
C VAL A 287 22.22 18.67 6.36
N LEU A 288 21.59 18.19 5.28
CA LEU A 288 20.11 18.15 5.21
C LEU A 288 19.49 16.89 5.79
N PHE A 289 20.15 15.75 5.61
CA PHE A 289 19.57 14.42 5.83
C PHE A 289 20.26 13.64 6.96
N GLY A 290 21.30 14.22 7.54
CA GLY A 290 22.00 13.69 8.70
C GLY A 290 23.13 12.74 8.33
N PRO A 291 23.95 12.35 9.33
CA PRO A 291 25.17 11.58 9.12
C PRO A 291 24.91 10.17 8.57
N THR A 292 23.70 9.64 8.75
CA THR A 292 23.32 8.28 8.35
C THR A 292 22.77 8.19 6.93
N PHE A 293 22.50 9.30 6.24
CA PHE A 293 21.90 9.26 4.90
C PHE A 293 22.73 8.44 3.88
N GLY A 294 24.04 8.28 4.12
CA GLY A 294 24.92 7.49 3.26
C GLY A 294 24.49 6.02 3.05
N SER A 295 23.64 5.44 3.92
CA SER A 295 23.08 4.10 3.73
C SER A 295 21.85 4.05 2.82
N GLU A 296 21.21 5.18 2.53
CA GLU A 296 19.94 5.30 1.80
C GLU A 296 20.15 5.78 0.35
N LYS A 297 21.13 5.19 -0.35
CA LYS A 297 21.51 5.62 -1.71
C LYS A 297 20.38 5.48 -2.74
N LYS A 298 19.44 4.54 -2.53
CA LYS A 298 18.39 4.21 -3.51
C LYS A 298 17.52 5.42 -3.88
N GLU A 299 17.16 6.23 -2.89
CA GLU A 299 16.30 7.39 -3.10
C GLU A 299 17.02 8.49 -3.88
N LEU A 300 18.27 8.75 -3.52
CA LEU A 300 19.13 9.67 -4.26
C LEU A 300 19.37 9.19 -5.68
N GLU A 301 19.67 7.90 -5.88
CA GLU A 301 19.89 7.28 -7.19
C GLU A 301 18.64 7.42 -8.08
N ARG A 302 17.44 7.15 -7.54
CA ARG A 302 16.16 7.38 -8.24
C ARG A 302 16.03 8.83 -8.69
N ILE A 303 16.11 9.79 -7.75
CA ILE A 303 15.94 11.22 -8.04
C ILE A 303 16.99 11.71 -9.06
N ARG A 304 18.21 11.19 -8.98
CA ARG A 304 19.26 11.50 -9.94
C ARG A 304 18.91 11.06 -11.35
N LEU A 305 18.43 9.83 -11.53
CA LEU A 305 17.99 9.35 -12.83
C LEU A 305 16.84 10.20 -13.36
N GLU A 306 15.84 10.53 -12.54
CA GLU A 306 14.72 11.38 -12.95
C GLU A 306 15.18 12.77 -13.45
N VAL A 307 16.09 13.41 -12.71
CA VAL A 307 16.62 14.72 -13.11
C VAL A 307 17.46 14.61 -14.37
N LEU A 308 18.30 13.57 -14.51
CA LEU A 308 19.12 13.33 -15.69
C LEU A 308 18.30 13.01 -16.94
N ILE A 309 17.15 12.34 -16.80
CA ILE A 309 16.23 12.05 -17.91
C ILE A 309 15.66 13.34 -18.50
N ASP A 310 15.46 14.37 -17.67
CA ASP A 310 14.87 15.65 -18.08
C ASP A 310 13.51 15.47 -18.79
N PRO A 311 12.48 15.02 -18.04
CA PRO A 311 11.20 14.63 -18.63
C PRO A 311 10.56 15.80 -19.41
N PRO A 312 10.02 15.55 -20.63
CA PRO A 312 9.42 16.59 -21.44
C PRO A 312 8.06 17.02 -20.87
N ARG A 313 7.59 18.20 -21.29
CA ARG A 313 6.19 18.59 -21.13
C ARG A 313 5.29 17.51 -21.71
N GLY A 314 4.17 17.23 -21.05
CA GLY A 314 3.27 16.14 -21.43
C GLY A 314 3.52 14.82 -20.70
N SER A 315 4.63 14.69 -19.96
CA SER A 315 4.90 13.53 -19.12
C SER A 315 4.31 13.69 -17.71
N PRO A 316 3.84 12.60 -17.07
CA PRO A 316 3.43 12.63 -15.66
C PRO A 316 4.50 13.21 -14.74
N MET A 317 5.76 12.83 -14.95
CA MET A 317 6.88 13.29 -14.13
C MET A 317 7.16 14.79 -14.29
N TYR A 318 6.95 15.37 -15.48
CA TYR A 318 7.04 16.82 -15.64
C TYR A 318 5.95 17.54 -14.82
N VAL A 319 4.72 17.02 -14.80
CA VAL A 319 3.62 17.61 -14.03
C VAL A 319 3.89 17.51 -12.53
N GLU A 320 4.40 16.38 -12.06
CA GLU A 320 4.85 16.22 -10.67
C GLU A 320 5.96 17.23 -10.31
N GLN A 321 6.99 17.35 -11.16
CA GLN A 321 8.06 18.32 -10.97
C GLN A 321 7.55 19.77 -10.98
N ASP A 322 6.58 20.10 -11.84
CA ASP A 322 5.96 21.42 -11.90
C ASP A 322 5.12 21.72 -10.63
N PHE A 323 4.43 20.71 -10.10
CA PHE A 323 3.68 20.81 -8.83
C PHE A 323 4.61 21.00 -7.62
N ASP A 324 5.77 20.33 -7.62
CA ASP A 324 6.83 20.52 -6.63
C ASP A 324 7.47 21.92 -6.71
N ASN A 325 7.50 22.48 -7.93
CA ASN A 325 7.97 23.85 -8.18
C ASN A 325 6.89 24.91 -7.90
N ASP A 326 5.66 24.52 -7.58
CA ASP A 326 4.58 25.49 -7.39
C ASP A 326 4.90 26.46 -6.26
N GLY A 327 5.04 27.74 -6.59
CA GLY A 327 5.45 28.79 -5.65
C GLY A 327 6.96 28.91 -5.41
N THR A 328 7.83 28.09 -6.02
CA THR A 328 9.30 28.23 -5.91
C THR A 328 10.02 28.04 -7.25
N LYS A 329 10.86 29.00 -7.63
CA LYS A 329 11.67 28.87 -8.85
C LYS A 329 12.77 27.82 -8.64
N PRO A 330 12.97 26.85 -9.56
CA PRO A 330 14.10 25.94 -9.47
C PRO A 330 15.45 26.67 -9.45
N PRO A 331 16.47 26.13 -8.76
CA PRO A 331 17.83 26.64 -8.83
C PRO A 331 18.35 26.48 -10.26
N THR A 332 19.41 27.23 -10.58
CA THR A 332 20.10 27.08 -11.87
C THR A 332 20.53 25.63 -12.04
N ARG A 333 20.16 25.03 -13.18
CA ARG A 333 20.50 23.65 -13.50
C ARG A 333 22.01 23.55 -13.75
N ALA A 334 22.71 22.92 -12.83
CA ALA A 334 24.17 22.75 -12.81
C ALA A 334 24.52 21.29 -12.47
N LEU A 335 23.90 20.34 -13.18
CA LEU A 335 24.04 18.92 -12.89
C LEU A 335 25.50 18.46 -12.95
N ARG A 336 25.91 17.61 -12.00
CA ARG A 336 27.14 16.83 -12.18
C ARG A 336 26.95 15.84 -13.34
N PRO A 337 28.04 15.48 -14.05
CA PRO A 337 27.99 14.42 -15.05
C PRO A 337 27.40 13.11 -14.50
N ALA A 338 26.68 12.40 -15.36
CA ALA A 338 26.18 11.07 -15.03
C ALA A 338 27.35 10.11 -14.81
N SER A 339 27.29 9.31 -13.74
CA SER A 339 28.22 8.19 -13.55
C SER A 339 28.02 7.13 -14.63
N GLU A 340 28.97 6.21 -14.79
CA GLU A 340 28.86 5.12 -15.78
C GLU A 340 27.59 4.27 -15.56
N ALA A 341 27.30 3.89 -14.31
CA ALA A 341 26.08 3.15 -13.98
C ALA A 341 24.79 3.96 -14.25
N GLU A 342 24.81 5.28 -14.00
CA GLU A 342 23.70 6.18 -14.36
C GLU A 342 23.52 6.22 -15.88
N GLN A 343 24.60 6.29 -16.66
CA GLN A 343 24.54 6.30 -18.13
C GLN A 343 23.99 4.99 -18.70
N GLU A 344 24.40 3.85 -18.16
CA GLU A 344 23.86 2.53 -18.55
C GLU A 344 22.35 2.45 -18.27
N THR A 345 21.93 2.86 -17.08
CA THR A 345 20.52 2.88 -16.71
C THR A 345 19.72 3.83 -17.59
N LEU A 346 20.24 5.03 -17.88
CA LEU A 346 19.61 5.99 -18.79
C LEU A 346 19.45 5.41 -20.19
N LYS A 347 20.45 4.70 -20.70
CA LYS A 347 20.38 4.03 -22.00
C LYS A 347 19.24 3.02 -22.03
N GLU A 348 19.13 2.16 -21.03
CA GLU A 348 18.01 1.19 -20.93
C GLU A 348 16.66 1.90 -20.88
N VAL A 349 16.53 2.96 -20.08
CA VAL A 349 15.28 3.77 -20.00
C VAL A 349 14.91 4.33 -21.38
N ARG A 350 15.87 4.85 -22.15
CA ARG A 350 15.61 5.36 -23.51
C ARG A 350 15.20 4.27 -24.49
N GLU A 351 15.80 3.08 -24.39
CA GLU A 351 15.41 1.92 -25.20
C GLU A 351 13.96 1.49 -24.89
N ILE A 352 13.57 1.47 -23.61
CA ILE A 352 12.18 1.18 -23.20
C ILE A 352 11.23 2.25 -23.73
N GLN A 353 11.58 3.54 -23.59
CA GLN A 353 10.76 4.65 -24.10
C GLN A 353 10.52 4.53 -25.61
N GLU A 354 11.54 4.13 -26.38
CA GLU A 354 11.40 3.93 -27.82
C GLU A 354 10.49 2.74 -28.15
N LYS A 355 10.64 1.61 -27.45
CA LYS A 355 9.74 0.45 -27.61
C LYS A 355 8.29 0.79 -27.30
N VAL A 356 8.05 1.57 -26.23
CA VAL A 356 6.70 2.04 -25.89
C VAL A 356 6.18 2.96 -27.00
N ARG A 357 6.95 3.96 -27.41
CA ARG A 357 6.58 4.93 -28.47
C ARG A 357 6.23 4.25 -29.79
N GLN A 358 6.96 3.21 -30.20
CA GLN A 358 6.65 2.44 -31.41
C GLN A 358 5.29 1.73 -31.34
N LYS A 359 4.85 1.33 -30.15
CA LYS A 359 3.56 0.64 -29.96
C LYS A 359 2.38 1.60 -29.81
N VAL A 360 2.54 2.69 -29.06
CA VAL A 360 1.42 3.58 -28.70
C VAL A 360 1.38 4.89 -29.48
N GLY A 361 2.50 5.29 -30.09
CA GLY A 361 2.67 6.62 -30.67
C GLY A 361 3.08 7.69 -29.65
N VAL A 362 3.32 8.91 -30.12
CA VAL A 362 3.72 10.04 -29.27
C VAL A 362 2.49 10.64 -28.57
N GLY A 363 2.63 11.03 -27.30
CA GLY A 363 1.56 11.69 -26.54
C GLY A 363 0.43 10.77 -26.10
N ARG A 364 0.68 9.45 -26.03
CA ARG A 364 -0.30 8.46 -25.55
C ARG A 364 0.28 7.63 -24.40
N SER A 365 -0.56 7.34 -23.40
CA SER A 365 -0.23 6.41 -22.33
C SER A 365 -0.36 4.96 -22.81
N PRO A 366 0.59 4.07 -22.48
CA PRO A 366 0.40 2.64 -22.70
C PRO A 366 -0.70 2.06 -21.79
N ASP A 367 -1.42 1.08 -22.29
CA ASP A 367 -2.31 0.23 -21.49
C ASP A 367 -1.56 -1.00 -20.93
N ALA A 368 -2.26 -1.82 -20.15
CA ALA A 368 -1.68 -3.01 -19.53
C ALA A 368 -1.17 -4.04 -20.57
N GLY A 369 -1.79 -4.13 -21.75
CA GLY A 369 -1.38 -5.02 -22.82
C GLY A 369 -0.04 -4.60 -23.41
N VAL A 370 0.10 -3.31 -23.74
CA VAL A 370 1.37 -2.74 -24.21
C VAL A 370 2.48 -2.91 -23.17
N MET A 371 2.17 -2.66 -21.90
CA MET A 371 3.13 -2.88 -20.81
C MET A 371 3.65 -4.31 -20.78
N GLN A 372 2.75 -5.29 -20.81
CA GLN A 372 3.12 -6.71 -20.83
C GLN A 372 3.97 -7.05 -22.05
N GLU A 373 3.57 -6.60 -23.25
CA GLU A 373 4.33 -6.84 -24.48
C GLU A 373 5.73 -6.24 -24.44
N VAL A 374 5.90 -5.01 -23.96
CA VAL A 374 7.22 -4.37 -23.85
C VAL A 374 8.07 -5.10 -22.82
N LEU A 375 7.54 -5.41 -21.63
CA LEU A 375 8.27 -6.10 -20.57
C LEU A 375 8.76 -7.48 -21.04
N MET A 376 7.93 -8.25 -21.75
CA MET A 376 8.32 -9.55 -22.32
C MET A 376 9.50 -9.45 -23.31
N THR A 377 9.71 -8.29 -23.95
CA THR A 377 10.87 -8.07 -24.83
C THR A 377 12.17 -7.73 -24.08
N LEU A 378 12.11 -7.54 -22.76
CA LEU A 378 13.28 -7.24 -21.91
C LEU A 378 13.97 -8.50 -21.38
N GLY A 379 13.46 -9.69 -21.72
CA GLY A 379 14.02 -10.97 -21.33
C GLY A 379 13.28 -11.65 -20.17
N PRO A 380 13.79 -12.79 -19.69
CA PRO A 380 13.15 -13.58 -18.64
C PRO A 380 13.06 -12.84 -17.29
N ASP A 381 14.00 -11.92 -17.03
CA ASP A 381 14.08 -11.15 -15.78
C ASP A 381 13.29 -9.82 -15.82
N TRP A 382 12.23 -9.77 -16.64
CA TRP A 382 11.43 -8.56 -16.84
C TRP A 382 10.84 -7.99 -15.54
N SER A 383 10.61 -8.83 -14.53
CA SER A 383 10.10 -8.42 -13.22
C SER A 383 11.06 -7.46 -12.50
N GLU A 384 12.37 -7.62 -12.67
CA GLU A 384 13.38 -6.72 -12.14
C GLU A 384 13.43 -5.39 -12.92
N LYS A 385 13.04 -5.43 -14.20
CA LYS A 385 12.98 -4.26 -15.09
C LYS A 385 11.68 -3.45 -14.94
N LEU A 386 10.73 -3.90 -14.11
CA LEU A 386 9.45 -3.21 -13.92
C LEU A 386 9.62 -1.75 -13.46
N GLN A 387 10.56 -1.49 -12.55
CA GLN A 387 10.83 -0.13 -12.06
C GLN A 387 11.42 0.77 -13.16
N LEU A 388 12.27 0.22 -14.03
CA LEU A 388 12.81 0.95 -15.18
C LEU A 388 11.73 1.23 -16.23
N TYR A 389 10.79 0.29 -16.42
CA TYR A 389 9.62 0.51 -17.27
C TYR A 389 8.74 1.66 -16.73
N MET A 390 8.44 1.66 -15.43
CA MET A 390 7.68 2.75 -14.81
C MET A 390 8.40 4.10 -14.95
N LEU A 391 9.70 4.14 -14.71
CA LEU A 391 10.53 5.33 -14.91
C LEU A 391 10.48 5.81 -16.37
N ALA A 392 10.61 4.90 -17.34
CA ALA A 392 10.55 5.19 -18.76
C ALA A 392 9.19 5.79 -19.17
N VAL A 393 8.10 5.15 -18.77
CA VAL A 393 6.73 5.62 -19.08
C VAL A 393 6.45 6.96 -18.41
N ASN A 394 6.72 7.11 -17.11
CA ASN A 394 6.42 8.36 -16.40
C ASN A 394 7.25 9.56 -16.90
N SER A 395 8.38 9.31 -17.56
CA SER A 395 9.27 10.36 -18.08
C SER A 395 9.18 10.57 -19.60
N MET A 396 8.23 9.93 -20.29
CA MET A 396 7.92 10.22 -21.70
C MET A 396 6.64 11.05 -21.83
N ASP A 397 6.51 11.77 -22.95
CA ASP A 397 5.29 12.53 -23.27
C ASP A 397 4.10 11.58 -23.50
N GLN A 398 3.09 11.72 -22.63
CA GLN A 398 1.82 10.99 -22.66
C GLN A 398 0.63 11.93 -22.87
N GLY A 399 0.86 13.21 -23.23
CA GLY A 399 -0.20 14.20 -23.36
C GLY A 399 -0.80 14.66 -22.03
N VAL A 400 -0.09 14.51 -20.91
CA VAL A 400 -0.55 14.97 -19.59
C VAL A 400 -0.40 16.48 -19.49
N HIS A 401 -1.50 17.15 -19.15
CA HIS A 401 -1.52 18.59 -18.91
C HIS A 401 -1.79 18.86 -17.42
N ARG A 402 -1.24 19.96 -16.91
CA ARG A 402 -1.50 20.44 -15.55
C ARG A 402 -2.88 21.10 -15.44
#